data_AF-A0A523SGY0-F1
#
_entry.id   AF-A0A523SGY0-F1
#
_cell.length_a   1.000
_cell.length_b   1.000
_cell.length_c   1.000
_cell.angle_alpha   90.00
_cell.angle_beta   90.00
_cell.angle_gamma   90.00
#
_symmetry.space_group_name_H-M   'P 1'
#
loop_
_entity.id
_entity.type
_entity.pdbx_description
1 polymer ?
#
loop_
_entity_poly.entity_id
_entity_poly.type
_entity_poly.pdbx_seq_one_letter_code
_entity_poly.pdbx_strand_id
1 'polypeptide(L)'
;MAKSGIRHADVGDELSKAEWLDEEHHELIHGTSFPGTPAERQLFYRDDEHKWYIYNGTSWVSLQGGATANLDDIGDVNVPTPSDGDFVEWDTATSKWIEIAHKDATTGVHGVGARHVAETTVQDLDLAAHKARHENAGGDEI
;
A
#
# COMPACT_ATOMS: atom_id res chain seq x y z
N MET A 1 31.52 -2.26 24.54
CA MET A 1 30.87 -1.61 23.37
C MET A 1 30.62 -2.66 22.31
N ALA A 2 29.36 -3.07 22.12
CA ALA A 2 28.99 -4.05 21.10
C ALA A 2 29.06 -3.37 19.71
N LYS A 3 30.17 -3.54 18.98
CA LYS A 3 30.24 -3.01 17.61
C LYS A 3 29.45 -3.95 16.68
N SER A 4 28.45 -3.42 15.99
CA SER A 4 27.67 -4.16 15.01
C SER A 4 27.77 -3.51 13.63
N GLY A 5 27.84 -4.35 12.62
CA GLY A 5 28.24 -4.11 11.23
C GLY A 5 29.13 -5.27 10.77
N ILE A 6 29.20 -5.56 9.46
CA ILE A 6 30.21 -6.48 8.90
C ILE A 6 31.57 -5.89 9.30
N ARG A 7 32.21 -6.49 10.30
CA ARG A 7 33.53 -6.08 10.75
C ARG A 7 34.54 -6.82 9.87
N HIS A 8 35.25 -6.11 9.01
CA HIS A 8 36.65 -6.48 8.90
C HIS A 8 37.27 -6.11 10.25
N ALA A 9 37.81 -7.10 10.97
CA ALA A 9 38.65 -6.78 12.11
C ALA A 9 39.76 -5.86 11.59
N ASP A 10 39.98 -4.75 12.29
CA ASP A 10 41.21 -3.98 12.09
C ASP A 10 42.35 -4.89 12.57
N VAL A 11 43.05 -5.49 11.62
CA VAL A 11 44.11 -6.49 11.84
C VAL A 11 45.49 -5.84 11.97
N GLY A 12 45.54 -4.52 12.17
CA GLY A 12 46.79 -3.77 12.10
C GLY A 12 47.25 -3.57 10.66
N ASP A 13 48.55 -3.33 10.46
CA ASP A 13 49.08 -2.80 9.21
C ASP A 13 48.91 -3.74 7.98
N GLU A 14 48.74 -5.05 8.17
CA GLU A 14 48.53 -6.00 7.08
C GLU A 14 47.63 -7.19 7.49
N LEU A 15 46.59 -7.49 6.68
CA LEU A 15 45.84 -8.74 6.74
C LEU A 15 46.77 -9.89 6.35
N SER A 16 47.02 -10.84 7.27
CA SER A 16 47.65 -12.07 6.85
C SER A 16 46.70 -12.81 5.89
N LYS A 17 47.25 -13.37 4.82
CA LYS A 17 46.48 -14.16 3.84
C LYS A 17 45.69 -15.30 4.51
N ALA A 18 46.15 -15.80 5.65
CA ALA A 18 45.46 -16.82 6.44
C ALA A 18 44.21 -16.27 7.12
N GLU A 19 44.27 -15.08 7.74
CA GLU A 19 43.11 -14.41 8.36
C GLU A 19 42.11 -13.91 7.31
N TRP A 20 42.57 -13.55 6.12
CA TRP A 20 41.69 -13.19 5.01
C TRP A 20 40.96 -14.41 4.41
N LEU A 21 41.58 -15.58 4.44
CA LEU A 21 41.02 -16.83 3.90
C LEU A 21 40.25 -17.65 4.96
N ASP A 22 40.17 -17.17 6.20
CA ASP A 22 39.46 -17.89 7.24
C ASP A 22 37.94 -17.81 6.99
N GLU A 23 37.35 -18.94 6.65
CA GLU A 23 35.93 -19.06 6.31
C GLU A 23 35.02 -18.78 7.52
N GLU A 24 35.51 -19.02 8.74
CA GLU A 24 34.77 -18.76 9.99
C GLU A 24 34.41 -17.28 10.19
N HIS A 25 35.08 -16.35 9.50
CA HIS A 25 34.87 -14.91 9.64
C HIS A 25 33.99 -14.28 8.55
N HIS A 26 33.64 -15.02 7.49
CA HIS A 26 32.81 -14.53 6.38
C HIS A 26 31.42 -15.16 6.32
N GLU A 27 31.08 -16.01 7.29
CA GLU A 27 29.80 -16.68 7.30
C GLU A 27 28.72 -15.76 7.86
N LEU A 28 27.67 -15.57 7.07
CA LEU A 28 26.47 -14.88 7.51
C LEU A 28 25.80 -15.77 8.56
N ILE A 29 25.54 -15.23 9.76
CA ILE A 29 24.88 -16.00 10.82
C ILE A 29 23.48 -16.38 10.35
N HIS A 30 23.20 -17.68 10.31
CA HIS A 30 21.92 -18.22 9.87
C HIS A 30 21.48 -19.42 10.72
N GLY A 31 20.22 -19.80 10.59
CA GLY A 31 19.67 -20.97 11.27
C GLY A 31 18.14 -20.99 11.28
N THR A 32 17.59 -22.11 11.74
CA THR A 32 16.15 -22.30 11.95
C THR A 32 15.66 -21.85 13.33
N SER A 33 16.47 -21.11 14.09
CA SER A 33 16.06 -20.45 15.34
C SER A 33 16.98 -19.29 15.69
N PHE A 34 16.44 -18.26 16.33
CA PHE A 34 17.24 -17.11 16.74
C PHE A 34 18.27 -17.46 17.85
N PRO A 35 19.47 -16.85 17.84
CA PRO A 35 20.44 -16.94 18.92
C PRO A 35 19.85 -16.50 20.26
N GLY A 36 20.15 -17.22 21.35
CA GLY A 36 19.64 -16.92 22.69
C GLY A 36 20.26 -15.68 23.35
N THR A 37 21.44 -15.24 22.86
CA THR A 37 22.14 -14.05 23.38
C THR A 37 22.56 -13.13 22.23
N PRO A 38 21.60 -12.47 21.56
CA PRO A 38 21.90 -11.62 20.41
C PRO A 38 22.51 -10.28 20.85
N ALA A 39 23.41 -9.74 20.02
CA ALA A 39 23.91 -8.38 20.18
C ALA A 39 23.00 -7.38 19.44
N GLU A 40 22.85 -6.17 19.97
CA GLU A 40 22.15 -5.10 19.26
C GLU A 40 22.74 -4.89 17.85
N ARG A 41 21.85 -4.70 16.87
CA ARG A 41 22.12 -4.57 15.43
C ARG A 41 22.68 -5.85 14.78
N GLN A 42 22.68 -7.00 15.45
CA GLN A 42 23.12 -8.26 14.84
C GLN A 42 22.20 -8.64 13.67
N LEU A 43 22.78 -9.07 12.55
CA LEU A 43 22.07 -9.62 11.40
C LEU A 43 21.94 -11.14 11.54
N PHE A 44 20.80 -11.69 11.09
CA PHE A 44 20.54 -13.12 11.08
C PHE A 44 19.65 -13.50 9.89
N TYR A 45 19.99 -14.58 9.19
CA TYR A 45 19.14 -15.17 8.16
C TYR A 45 18.36 -16.36 8.71
N ARG A 46 17.02 -16.30 8.66
CA ARG A 46 16.13 -17.41 9.06
C ARG A 46 15.97 -18.36 7.88
N ASP A 47 16.60 -19.53 7.93
CA ASP A 47 16.60 -20.50 6.81
C ASP A 47 15.21 -21.05 6.49
N ASP A 48 14.38 -21.25 7.50
CA ASP A 48 13.01 -21.76 7.35
C ASP A 48 12.07 -20.71 6.73
N GLU A 49 12.26 -19.44 7.08
CA GLU A 49 11.45 -18.33 6.57
C GLU A 49 12.03 -17.65 5.32
N HIS A 50 13.28 -17.96 4.98
CA HIS A 50 14.08 -17.33 3.93
C HIS A 50 14.17 -15.79 4.07
N LYS A 51 14.24 -15.30 5.30
CA LYS A 51 14.12 -13.87 5.65
C LYS A 51 15.34 -13.34 6.41
N TRP A 52 15.68 -12.08 6.13
CA TRP A 52 16.68 -11.33 6.88
C TRP A 52 16.07 -10.65 8.10
N TYR A 53 16.75 -10.72 9.24
CA TYR A 53 16.37 -10.09 10.50
C TYR A 53 17.52 -9.27 11.09
N ILE A 54 17.16 -8.22 11.84
CA ILE A 54 18.08 -7.44 12.69
C ILE A 54 17.59 -7.43 14.14
N TYR A 55 18.48 -7.66 15.11
CA TYR A 55 18.13 -7.51 16.52
C TYR A 55 18.18 -6.04 16.93
N ASN A 56 17.07 -5.47 17.42
CA ASN A 56 16.99 -4.05 17.80
C ASN A 56 17.41 -3.76 19.26
N GLY A 57 18.01 -4.75 19.95
CA GLY A 57 18.37 -4.67 21.36
C GLY A 57 17.36 -5.34 22.30
N THR A 58 16.11 -5.53 21.85
CA THR A 58 15.04 -6.21 22.61
C THR A 58 14.42 -7.38 21.85
N SER A 59 14.30 -7.28 20.52
CA SER A 59 13.60 -8.24 19.66
C SER A 59 14.23 -8.31 18.27
N TRP A 60 14.02 -9.43 17.58
CA TRP A 60 14.34 -9.57 16.17
C TRP A 60 13.28 -8.89 15.29
N VAL A 61 13.72 -8.04 14.37
CA VAL A 61 12.87 -7.29 13.44
C VAL A 61 13.20 -7.74 12.02
N SER A 62 12.20 -8.12 11.23
CA SER A 62 12.39 -8.48 9.81
C SER A 62 12.89 -7.26 9.02
N LEU A 63 13.96 -7.46 8.26
CA LEU A 63 14.49 -6.49 7.31
C LEU A 63 13.88 -6.61 5.92
N GLN A 64 13.17 -7.71 5.63
CA GLN A 64 12.42 -7.81 4.41
C GLN A 64 11.18 -6.93 4.53
N GLY A 65 11.13 -5.84 3.76
CA GLY A 65 9.91 -5.08 3.52
C GLY A 65 8.87 -6.09 3.02
N GLY A 66 7.74 -6.18 3.74
CA GLY A 66 6.80 -7.28 3.60
C GLY A 66 6.48 -7.53 2.13
N ALA A 67 6.78 -8.73 1.64
CA ALA A 67 6.10 -9.22 0.45
C ALA A 67 4.61 -9.27 0.84
N THR A 68 3.82 -8.36 0.27
CA THR A 68 2.38 -8.31 0.50
C THR A 68 1.77 -9.51 -0.21
N ALA A 69 1.39 -10.55 0.53
CA ALA A 69 0.72 -11.72 -0.01
C ALA A 69 -0.74 -11.38 -0.32
N ASN A 70 -1.34 -10.54 0.52
CA ASN A 70 -2.69 -9.99 0.37
C ASN A 70 -2.63 -8.46 0.42
N LEU A 71 -3.71 -7.82 -0.05
CA LEU A 71 -3.81 -6.36 -0.06
C LEU A 71 -3.71 -5.75 1.35
N ASP A 72 -4.23 -6.46 2.36
CA ASP A 72 -4.21 -6.05 3.79
C ASP A 72 -2.88 -6.22 4.50
N ASP A 73 -1.91 -6.82 3.83
CA ASP A 73 -0.54 -6.85 4.35
C ASP A 73 0.12 -5.45 4.23
N ILE A 74 -0.48 -4.53 3.47
CA ILE A 74 -0.10 -3.13 3.44
C ILE A 74 -0.66 -2.47 4.70
N GLY A 75 0.23 -1.95 5.56
CA GLY A 75 -0.12 -1.57 6.94
C GLY A 75 -1.22 -0.51 7.11
N ASP A 76 -1.60 0.22 6.07
CA ASP A 76 -2.70 1.19 6.04
C ASP A 76 -3.91 0.74 5.20
N VAL A 77 -4.02 -0.54 4.83
CA VAL A 77 -5.12 -1.10 4.03
C VAL A 77 -5.93 -2.12 4.85
N ASN A 78 -7.26 -2.09 4.70
CA ASN A 78 -8.23 -2.97 5.36
C ASN A 78 -9.38 -3.35 4.39
N VAL A 79 -9.10 -4.38 3.60
CA VAL A 79 -9.77 -5.02 2.47
C VAL A 79 -9.39 -6.53 2.50
N PRO A 80 -9.84 -7.31 3.50
CA PRO A 80 -9.35 -8.68 3.72
C PRO A 80 -9.91 -9.67 2.70
N THR A 81 -11.00 -9.30 2.01
CA THR A 81 -11.71 -10.14 1.05
C THR A 81 -12.17 -9.32 -0.16
N PRO A 82 -11.23 -8.79 -0.98
CA PRO A 82 -11.60 -8.01 -2.15
C PRO A 82 -12.41 -8.86 -3.13
N SER A 83 -13.50 -8.29 -3.64
CA SER A 83 -14.32 -8.87 -4.70
C SER A 83 -14.04 -8.18 -6.04
N ASP A 84 -14.40 -8.84 -7.14
CA ASP A 84 -14.29 -8.23 -8.47
C ASP A 84 -15.18 -6.97 -8.55
N GLY A 85 -14.58 -5.87 -8.99
CA GLY A 85 -15.25 -4.56 -9.09
C GLY A 85 -15.27 -3.72 -7.82
N ASP A 86 -14.62 -4.16 -6.74
CA ASP A 86 -14.44 -3.33 -5.54
C ASP A 86 -13.44 -2.19 -5.79
N PHE A 87 -13.71 -1.06 -5.14
CA PHE A 87 -12.80 0.09 -5.08
C PHE A 87 -12.30 0.25 -3.66
N VAL A 88 -11.20 0.99 -3.52
CA VAL A 88 -10.62 1.30 -2.21
C VAL A 88 -10.63 2.82 -2.03
N GLU A 89 -11.17 3.28 -0.91
CA GLU A 89 -11.27 4.69 -0.55
C GLU A 89 -10.52 4.97 0.76
N TRP A 90 -9.89 6.13 0.85
CA TRP A 90 -9.25 6.56 2.09
C TRP A 90 -10.30 7.02 3.10
N ASP A 91 -10.46 6.27 4.20
CA ASP A 91 -11.30 6.66 5.32
C ASP A 91 -10.50 7.45 6.35
N THR A 92 -10.79 8.74 6.44
CA THR A 92 -10.18 9.64 7.42
C THR A 92 -10.52 9.27 8.88
N ALA A 93 -11.64 8.58 9.14
CA ALA A 93 -12.03 8.21 10.49
C ALA A 93 -11.14 7.09 11.06
N THR A 94 -10.80 6.10 10.24
CA THR A 94 -9.92 5.00 10.62
C THR A 94 -8.45 5.21 10.21
N SER A 95 -8.16 6.22 9.37
CA SER A 95 -6.85 6.42 8.74
C SER A 95 -6.37 5.16 8.01
N LYS A 96 -7.28 4.56 7.24
CA LYS A 96 -7.07 3.35 6.45
C LYS A 96 -7.70 3.50 5.07
N TRP A 97 -7.14 2.79 4.11
CA TRP A 97 -7.78 2.44 2.85
C TRP A 97 -8.79 1.32 3.09
N ILE A 98 -10.07 1.57 2.86
CA ILE A 98 -11.17 0.61 3.08
C ILE A 98 -11.87 0.24 1.77
N GLU A 99 -12.47 -0.94 1.73
CA GLU A 99 -13.29 -1.38 0.60
C GLU A 99 -14.59 -0.56 0.50
N ILE A 100 -14.95 -0.15 -0.71
CA ILE A 100 -16.24 0.46 -1.02
C ILE A 100 -16.86 -0.23 -2.25
N ALA A 101 -18.12 -0.63 -2.11
CA ALA A 101 -18.87 -1.21 -3.21
C ALA A 101 -19.14 -0.14 -4.28
N HIS A 102 -19.01 -0.50 -5.56
CA HIS A 102 -19.27 0.42 -6.69
C HIS A 102 -20.65 1.11 -6.63
N LYS A 103 -21.68 0.47 -6.06
CA LYS A 103 -23.02 1.08 -5.87
C LYS A 103 -22.99 2.31 -4.94
N ASP A 104 -22.06 2.32 -3.98
CA ASP A 104 -21.89 3.37 -2.98
C ASP A 104 -20.84 4.40 -3.44
N ALA A 105 -20.00 4.06 -4.43
CA ALA A 105 -19.09 4.97 -5.14
C ALA A 105 -19.82 5.98 -6.06
N THR A 106 -21.17 6.01 -6.03
CA THR A 106 -22.00 6.96 -6.78
C THR A 106 -21.96 8.40 -6.23
N THR A 107 -21.20 8.64 -5.17
CA THR A 107 -21.05 9.98 -4.56
C THR A 107 -20.05 10.89 -5.26
N GLY A 108 -19.36 10.43 -6.32
CA GLY A 108 -18.44 11.25 -7.10
C GLY A 108 -18.43 10.89 -8.57
N VAL A 109 -18.84 11.83 -9.42
CA VAL A 109 -18.83 11.73 -10.90
C VAL A 109 -17.45 11.32 -11.41
N HIS A 110 -17.21 10.03 -11.63
CA HIS A 110 -16.01 9.55 -12.32
C HIS A 110 -16.40 8.97 -13.69
N GLY A 111 -16.15 9.76 -14.74
CA GLY A 111 -15.87 9.22 -16.08
C GLY A 111 -16.91 9.47 -17.17
N VAL A 112 -18.17 9.75 -16.84
CA VAL A 112 -19.13 10.38 -17.74
C VAL A 112 -19.77 11.52 -16.98
N GLY A 113 -19.71 12.73 -17.53
CA GLY A 113 -20.13 13.95 -16.85
C GLY A 113 -21.54 13.83 -16.27
N ALA A 114 -21.88 14.76 -15.38
CA ALA A 114 -23.19 14.95 -14.75
C ALA A 114 -24.37 15.18 -15.73
N ARG A 115 -24.41 14.50 -16.88
CA ARG A 115 -25.55 14.42 -17.79
C ARG A 115 -26.56 13.35 -17.39
N HIS A 116 -26.31 12.58 -16.31
CA HIS A 116 -27.24 11.53 -15.87
C HIS A 116 -27.50 11.43 -14.36
N VAL A 117 -26.96 12.33 -13.53
CA VAL A 117 -27.51 12.51 -12.17
C VAL A 117 -28.78 13.35 -12.32
N ALA A 118 -29.90 12.66 -12.55
CA ALA A 118 -31.28 13.14 -12.44
C ALA A 118 -31.50 14.58 -12.96
N GLU A 119 -31.88 14.79 -14.23
CA GLU A 119 -33.29 14.61 -14.63
C GLU A 119 -34.29 14.67 -13.46
N THR A 120 -34.30 15.77 -12.69
CA THR A 120 -35.53 16.20 -12.01
C THR A 120 -36.26 17.32 -12.74
N THR A 121 -35.70 17.93 -13.80
CA THR A 121 -36.44 18.94 -14.58
C THR A 121 -36.00 19.07 -16.06
N VAL A 122 -35.89 17.96 -16.81
CA VAL A 122 -35.97 18.07 -18.29
C VAL A 122 -37.37 18.48 -18.76
N GLN A 123 -38.37 18.48 -17.88
CA GLN A 123 -39.68 19.07 -18.15
C GLN A 123 -39.66 20.61 -18.24
N ASP A 124 -38.65 21.28 -17.67
CA ASP A 124 -38.61 22.75 -17.60
C ASP A 124 -37.72 23.41 -18.66
N LEU A 125 -36.94 22.65 -19.44
CA LEU A 125 -35.98 23.26 -20.36
C LEU A 125 -36.58 23.74 -21.70
N ASP A 126 -37.73 23.24 -22.17
CA ASP A 126 -38.37 23.83 -23.37
C ASP A 126 -39.84 23.44 -23.61
N LEU A 127 -40.60 22.79 -22.71
CA LEU A 127 -41.98 22.44 -23.08
C LEU A 127 -42.92 23.65 -23.07
N ALA A 128 -42.77 24.53 -22.07
CA ALA A 128 -43.55 25.76 -21.97
C ALA A 128 -43.15 26.80 -23.03
N ALA A 129 -41.85 26.94 -23.31
CA ALA A 129 -41.33 27.83 -24.34
C ALA A 129 -41.58 27.31 -25.77
N HIS A 130 -41.64 25.99 -25.99
CA HIS A 130 -42.10 25.40 -27.26
C HIS A 130 -43.61 25.60 -27.47
N LYS A 131 -44.46 25.45 -26.43
CA LYS A 131 -45.90 25.70 -26.55
C LYS A 131 -46.23 27.18 -26.81
N ALA A 132 -45.58 28.10 -26.11
CA ALA A 132 -45.81 29.53 -26.30
C ALA A 132 -45.43 30.02 -27.71
N ARG A 133 -44.44 29.38 -28.36
CA ARG A 133 -44.06 29.66 -29.77
C ARG A 133 -45.10 29.18 -30.78
N HIS A 134 -45.90 28.17 -30.46
CA HIS A 134 -46.99 27.70 -31.30
C HIS A 134 -48.30 28.48 -31.10
N GLU A 135 -48.54 29.01 -29.91
CA GLU A 135 -49.78 29.74 -29.59
C GLU A 135 -49.76 31.20 -30.06
N ASN A 136 -48.59 31.85 -30.13
CA ASN A 136 -48.46 33.25 -30.56
C ASN A 136 -48.20 33.44 -32.07
N ALA A 137 -48.12 32.36 -32.86
CA ALA A 137 -47.85 32.43 -34.30
C ALA A 137 -49.12 32.45 -35.18
N GLY A 138 -50.33 32.46 -34.60
CA GLY A 138 -51.60 32.37 -35.32
C GLY A 138 -52.41 33.67 -35.40
N GLY A 139 -51.78 34.84 -35.23
CA GLY A 139 -52.47 36.10 -34.96
C GLY A 139 -52.37 37.22 -36.01
N ASP A 140 -51.82 36.98 -37.20
CA ASP A 140 -51.79 37.98 -38.28
C ASP A 140 -52.08 37.30 -39.63
N GLU A 141 -53.36 37.11 -39.92
CA GLU A 141 -53.84 36.87 -41.29
C GLU A 141 -55.27 37.43 -41.45
N ILE A 142 -55.38 38.76 -41.62
CA ILE A 142 -56.47 39.43 -42.36
C ILE A 142 -55.91 40.65 -43.08
#